data_AF-A0A6A5A8Z9-F1
#
_entry.id   AF-A0A6A5A8Z9-F1
#
_cell.length_a   1.000
_cell.length_b   1.000
_cell.length_c   1.000
_cell.angle_alpha   90.00
_cell.angle_beta   90.00
_cell.angle_gamma   90.00
#
_symmetry.space_group_name_H-M   'P 1'
#
loop_
_entity.id
_entity.type
_entity.pdbx_description
1 polymer ?
#
loop_
_entity_poly.entity_id
_entity_poly.type
_entity_poly.pdbx_seq_one_letter_code
_entity_poly.pdbx_strand_id
1 'polypeptide(L)'
;MTPLMSAVMSDQVDVVKALLQHPRVDSNIKDKENGATPLMVAAQEGYHAIAALLLAHPSTDATATNTDGHTAEEFARYFNHDAVVALLDQHSQERM
;
A
#
# COMPACT_ATOMS: atom_id res chain seq x y z
N MET A 1 -14.16 -5.32 -2.33
CA MET A 1 -14.05 -4.50 -1.10
C MET A 1 -13.85 -5.43 0.09
N THR A 2 -12.73 -5.31 0.79
CA THR A 2 -12.37 -6.11 1.98
C THR A 2 -12.20 -5.17 3.19
N PRO A 3 -12.16 -5.69 4.43
CA PRO A 3 -11.95 -4.85 5.61
C PRO A 3 -10.66 -4.02 5.55
N LEU A 4 -9.56 -4.62 5.08
CA LEU A 4 -8.28 -3.90 4.97
C LEU A 4 -8.36 -2.76 3.96
N MET A 5 -8.94 -3.00 2.78
CA MET A 5 -9.10 -1.95 1.77
C MET A 5 -9.97 -0.80 2.28
N SER A 6 -11.10 -1.12 2.92
CA SER A 6 -11.99 -0.11 3.51
C SER A 6 -11.31 0.74 4.57
N ALA A 7 -10.47 0.14 5.42
CA ALA A 7 -9.69 0.86 6.43
C ALA A 7 -8.65 1.80 5.79
N VAL A 8 -7.97 1.34 4.73
CA VAL A 8 -7.00 2.17 3.99
C VAL A 8 -7.68 3.35 3.29
N MET A 9 -8.77 3.13 2.56
CA MET A 9 -9.53 4.20 1.88
C MET A 9 -10.12 5.24 2.85
N SER A 10 -10.21 4.91 4.13
CA SER A 10 -10.74 5.79 5.18
C SER A 10 -9.65 6.35 6.10
N ASP A 11 -8.37 6.17 5.76
CA ASP A 11 -7.19 6.55 6.55
C ASP A 11 -7.23 6.08 8.01
N GLN A 12 -7.78 4.88 8.26
CA GLN A 12 -7.91 4.33 9.61
C GLN A 12 -6.65 3.58 10.03
N VAL A 13 -5.57 4.31 10.32
CA VAL A 13 -4.23 3.78 10.65
C VAL A 13 -4.28 2.66 11.70
N ASP A 14 -5.00 2.86 12.81
CA ASP A 14 -5.08 1.87 13.90
C ASP A 14 -5.81 0.59 13.47
N VAL A 15 -6.83 0.71 12.62
CA VAL A 15 -7.58 -0.44 12.09
C VAL A 15 -6.72 -1.20 11.07
N VAL A 16 -6.00 -0.49 10.21
CA VAL A 16 -5.01 -1.11 9.29
C VAL A 16 -3.99 -1.90 10.09
N LYS A 17 -3.39 -1.29 11.12
CA LYS A 17 -2.42 -1.95 12.00
C LYS A 17 -2.99 -3.22 12.65
N ALA A 18 -4.19 -3.15 13.20
CA ALA A 18 -4.84 -4.29 13.82
C ALA A 18 -5.14 -5.42 12.82
N LEU A 19 -5.60 -5.07 11.62
CA LEU A 19 -5.89 -6.05 10.57
C LEU A 19 -4.61 -6.75 10.08
N LEU A 20 -3.51 -6.00 9.91
CA LEU A 20 -2.22 -6.54 9.47
C LEU A 20 -1.58 -7.50 10.49
N GLN A 21 -2.00 -7.48 11.76
CA GLN A 21 -1.56 -8.47 12.75
C GLN A 21 -2.24 -9.84 12.60
N HIS A 22 -3.31 -9.93 11.81
CA HIS A 22 -4.06 -11.16 11.66
C HIS A 22 -3.37 -12.08 10.62
N PRO A 23 -3.03 -13.34 10.95
CA PRO A 23 -2.17 -14.20 10.11
C PRO A 23 -2.78 -14.61 8.76
N ARG A 24 -4.08 -14.36 8.55
CA ARG A 24 -4.80 -14.66 7.31
C ARG A 24 -5.11 -13.42 6.48
N VAL A 25 -4.66 -12.25 6.91
CA VAL A 25 -4.86 -11.02 6.14
C VAL A 25 -3.98 -11.09 4.89
N ASP A 26 -4.58 -10.79 3.75
CA ASP A 26 -3.84 -10.61 2.51
C ASP A 26 -3.59 -9.12 2.32
N SER A 27 -2.33 -8.69 2.42
CA SER A 27 -1.92 -7.30 2.24
C SER A 27 -1.85 -6.88 0.76
N ASN A 28 -1.92 -7.83 -0.17
CA ASN A 28 -1.82 -7.58 -1.62
C ASN A 28 -3.17 -7.73 -2.35
N ILE A 29 -4.27 -7.76 -1.60
CA ILE A 29 -5.62 -7.81 -2.15
C ILE A 29 -5.81 -6.77 -3.27
N LYS A 30 -6.34 -7.20 -4.40
CA LYS A 30 -6.70 -6.30 -5.49
C LYS A 30 -8.18 -5.94 -5.41
N ASP A 31 -8.53 -4.66 -5.55
CA ASP A 31 -9.93 -4.30 -5.77
C ASP A 31 -10.41 -4.79 -7.16
N LYS A 32 -11.73 -4.72 -7.37
CA LYS A 32 -12.35 -5.28 -8.59
C LYS A 32 -12.41 -4.31 -9.76
N GLU A 33 -12.30 -3.01 -9.50
CA GLU A 33 -12.51 -1.96 -10.48
C GLU A 33 -11.25 -1.73 -11.32
N ASN A 34 -10.09 -1.56 -10.68
CA ASN A 34 -8.83 -1.31 -11.38
C ASN A 34 -7.66 -2.16 -10.85
N GLY A 35 -7.93 -3.09 -9.94
CA GLY A 35 -6.92 -3.98 -9.39
C GLY A 35 -5.88 -3.30 -8.51
N ALA A 36 -6.18 -2.13 -7.96
CA ALA A 36 -5.32 -1.45 -7.00
C ALA A 36 -5.16 -2.26 -5.71
N THR A 37 -3.95 -2.23 -5.17
CA THR A 37 -3.61 -2.82 -3.88
C THR A 37 -3.77 -1.78 -2.76
N PRO A 38 -3.84 -2.18 -1.48
CA PRO A 38 -3.87 -1.23 -0.37
C PRO A 38 -2.67 -0.28 -0.38
N LEU A 39 -1.50 -0.76 -0.82
CA LEU A 39 -0.30 0.07 -0.90
C LEU A 39 -0.41 1.12 -2.02
N MET A 40 -1.03 0.79 -3.15
CA MET A 40 -1.30 1.78 -4.22
C MET A 40 -2.26 2.85 -3.74
N VAL A 41 -3.33 2.49 -3.02
CA VAL A 41 -4.26 3.48 -2.46
C VAL A 41 -3.55 4.39 -1.47
N ALA A 42 -2.76 3.83 -0.54
CA ALA A 42 -1.98 4.63 0.40
C ALA A 42 -0.97 5.53 -0.30
N ALA A 43 -0.38 5.08 -1.41
CA ALA A 43 0.56 5.86 -2.20
C ALA A 43 -0.10 6.97 -3.01
N GLN A 44 -1.26 6.71 -3.61
CA GLN A 44 -2.06 7.69 -4.33
C GLN A 44 -2.53 8.82 -3.41
N GLU A 45 -2.96 8.49 -2.19
CA GLU A 45 -3.51 9.47 -1.23
C GLU A 45 -2.44 10.08 -0.30
N GLY A 46 -1.19 9.61 -0.40
CA GLY A 46 -0.07 10.13 0.41
C GLY A 46 -0.09 9.69 1.88
N TYR A 47 -0.77 8.59 2.21
CA TYR A 47 -0.89 8.06 3.57
C TYR A 47 0.40 7.36 4.03
N HIS A 48 1.41 8.15 4.37
CA HIS A 48 2.74 7.67 4.76
C HIS A 48 2.70 6.64 5.90
N ALA A 49 1.89 6.86 6.95
CA ALA A 49 1.80 5.92 8.07
C ALA A 49 1.23 4.55 7.64
N ILE A 50 0.23 4.54 6.77
CA ILE A 50 -0.38 3.31 6.25
C ILE A 50 0.59 2.60 5.29
N ALA A 51 1.26 3.34 4.41
CA ALA A 51 2.28 2.80 3.53
C ALA A 51 3.40 2.10 4.33
N ALA A 52 3.87 2.73 5.43
CA ALA A 52 4.88 2.14 6.30
C ALA A 52 4.40 0.85 6.98
N LEU A 53 3.15 0.83 7.48
CA LEU A 53 2.55 -0.37 8.06
C LEU A 53 2.43 -1.51 7.05
N LEU A 54 2.01 -1.22 5.82
CA LEU A 54 1.89 -2.20 4.75
C LEU A 54 3.26 -2.75 4.36
N LEU A 55 4.27 -1.91 4.16
CA LEU A 55 5.63 -2.34 3.79
C LEU A 55 6.33 -3.13 4.90
N ALA A 56 5.99 -2.86 6.17
CA ALA A 56 6.48 -3.66 7.30
C ALA A 56 5.85 -5.07 7.35
N HIS A 57 4.73 -5.30 6.67
CA HIS A 57 4.10 -6.61 6.63
C HIS A 57 4.86 -7.55 5.66
N PRO A 58 5.35 -8.74 6.11
CA PRO A 58 6.29 -9.55 5.36
C PRO A 58 5.81 -10.04 3.98
N SER A 59 4.50 -10.19 3.80
CA SER A 59 3.93 -10.67 2.54
C SER A 59 3.70 -9.55 1.52
N THR A 60 3.87 -8.28 1.87
CA THR A 60 3.55 -7.17 0.97
C THR A 60 4.51 -7.12 -0.22
N ASP A 61 3.92 -7.06 -1.41
CA ASP A 61 4.61 -6.90 -2.67
C ASP A 61 4.50 -5.43 -3.12
N ALA A 62 5.58 -4.68 -2.91
CA ALA A 62 5.66 -3.28 -3.30
C ALA A 62 5.72 -3.06 -4.83
N THR A 63 6.02 -4.12 -5.59
CA THR A 63 6.20 -4.07 -7.05
C THR A 63 4.95 -4.51 -7.82
N ALA A 64 3.89 -4.91 -7.10
CA ALA A 64 2.63 -5.29 -7.70
C ALA A 64 2.09 -4.16 -8.60
N THR A 65 1.42 -4.54 -9.69
CA THR A 65 0.80 -3.60 -10.63
C THR A 65 -0.72 -3.75 -10.66
N ASN A 66 -1.41 -2.63 -10.89
CA ASN A 66 -2.86 -2.59 -11.12
C ASN A 66 -3.20 -3.10 -12.54
N THR A 67 -4.47 -3.03 -12.97
CA THR A 67 -4.87 -3.49 -14.32
C THR A 67 -4.27 -2.68 -15.46
N ASP A 68 -3.87 -1.44 -15.19
CA ASP A 68 -3.25 -0.53 -16.17
C ASP A 68 -1.71 -0.64 -16.18
N GLY A 69 -1.14 -1.48 -15.30
CA GLY A 69 0.30 -1.68 -15.21
C GLY A 69 1.02 -0.72 -14.25
N HIS A 70 0.30 0.12 -13.50
CA HIS A 70 0.91 1.08 -12.57
C HIS A 70 1.19 0.47 -11.19
N THR A 71 2.31 0.89 -10.60
CA THR A 71 2.81 0.53 -9.26
C THR A 71 2.46 1.58 -8.20
N ALA A 72 2.64 1.23 -6.92
CA ALA A 72 2.47 2.20 -5.83
C ALA A 72 3.44 3.39 -5.94
N GLU A 73 4.68 3.17 -6.36
CA GLU A 73 5.68 4.25 -6.51
C GLU A 73 5.30 5.24 -7.61
N GLU A 74 4.77 4.74 -8.74
CA GLU A 74 4.28 5.58 -9.83
C GLU A 74 3.11 6.46 -9.39
N PHE A 75 2.17 5.92 -8.60
CA PHE A 75 1.10 6.72 -7.99
C PHE A 75 1.66 7.78 -7.05
N ALA A 76 2.54 7.43 -6.11
CA ALA A 76 3.13 8.39 -5.18
C ALA A 76 3.86 9.53 -5.91
N ARG A 77 4.61 9.22 -6.99
CA ARG A 77 5.28 10.24 -7.81
C ARG A 77 4.30 11.11 -8.58
N TYR A 78 3.28 10.51 -9.21
CA TYR A 78 2.29 11.25 -10.00
C TYR A 78 1.54 12.28 -9.15
N PHE A 79 1.19 11.92 -7.91
CA PHE A 79 0.49 12.79 -6.97
C PHE A 79 1.42 13.66 -6.10
N ASN A 80 2.74 13.63 -6.31
CA ASN A 80 3.76 14.39 -5.58
C ASN A 80 3.80 14.10 -4.06
N HIS A 81 3.68 12.83 -3.69
CA HIS A 81 3.78 12.36 -2.30
C HIS A 81 5.20 11.92 -1.97
N ASP A 82 6.14 12.88 -1.94
CA ASP A 82 7.58 12.65 -1.76
C ASP A 82 7.93 11.80 -0.54
N ALA A 83 7.20 11.97 0.56
CA ALA A 83 7.41 11.18 1.78
C ALA A 83 7.09 9.68 1.58
N VAL A 84 6.15 9.35 0.71
CA VAL A 84 5.84 7.95 0.36
C VAL A 84 6.81 7.44 -0.69
N VAL A 85 7.24 8.27 -1.64
CA VAL A 85 8.29 7.92 -2.62
C VAL A 85 9.58 7.53 -1.90
N ALA A 86 10.06 8.37 -0.98
CA ALA A 86 11.26 8.10 -0.22
C ALA A 86 11.17 6.80 0.60
N LEU A 87 9.98 6.51 1.14
CA LEU A 87 9.71 5.28 1.88
C LEU A 87 9.76 4.04 0.97
N LEU A 88 9.20 4.12 -0.23
CA LEU A 88 9.22 3.04 -1.22
C LEU A 88 10.63 2.81 -1.78
N ASP A 89 11.36 3.88 -2.09
CA ASP A 89 12.75 3.83 -2.54
C ASP A 89 13.65 3.14 -1.50
N GLN A 90 13.50 3.50 -0.22
CA GLN A 90 14.24 2.86 0.87
C GLN A 90 13.91 1.37 0.98
N HIS A 91 12.63 1.00 0.93
CA HIS A 91 12.22 -0.41 1.03
C HIS A 91 12.77 -1.27 -0.13
N SER A 92 12.89 -0.69 -1.32
CA SER A 92 13.48 -1.35 -2.49
C SER A 92 14.99 -1.64 -2.29
N GLN A 93 15.74 -0.68 -1.74
CA GLN A 93 17.17 -0.83 -1.50
C GLN A 93 17.51 -1.88 -0.44
N GLU A 94 16.67 -2.05 0.58
CA GLU A 94 16.88 -3.02 1.66
C GLU A 94 16.68 -4.48 1.23
N ARG A 95 16.12 -4.72 0.03
CA ARG A 95 15.75 -6.05 -0.47
C ARG A 95 16.68 -6.58 -1.58
N MET A 96 17.73 -5.83 -1.93
CA MET A 96 18.80 -6.21 -2.87
C MET A 96 19.97 -6.90 -2.16
#